data_AF-A0A497MWV9-F1
#
_entry.id   AF-A0A497MWV9-F1
#
_cell.length_a   1.000
_cell.length_b   1.000
_cell.length_c   1.000
_cell.angle_alpha   90.00
_cell.angle_beta   90.00
_cell.angle_gamma   90.00
#
_symmetry.space_group_name_H-M   'P 1'
#
loop_
_entity.id
_entity.type
_entity.pdbx_description
1 polymer ?
#
loop_
_entity_poly.entity_id
_entity_poly.type
_entity_poly.pdbx_seq_one_letter_code
_entity_poly.pdbx_strand_id
1 'polypeptide(L)'
;MGGREIEPSEELEVRVEIRHLEGTRIGNTSDYSSVRFDIQVEMKEEERRGEELTLSFRFSISTKPPVAKFEVGGRTIILGPSRATEAVLEVDP
;
A
#
# COMPACT_ATOMS: atom_id res chain seq x y z
N MET A 1 -30.01 -11.02 -19.28
CA MET A 1 -28.59 -11.03 -18.87
C MET A 1 -28.07 -9.63 -19.08
N GLY A 2 -28.26 -8.75 -18.09
CA GLY A 2 -27.89 -7.34 -18.19
C GLY A 2 -26.38 -7.19 -18.08
N GLY A 3 -25.74 -6.67 -19.12
CA GLY A 3 -24.39 -6.16 -19.01
C GLY A 3 -24.40 -5.05 -17.96
N ARG A 4 -23.50 -5.14 -16.97
CA ARG A 4 -23.21 -4.00 -16.11
C ARG A 4 -22.62 -2.92 -17.00
N GLU A 5 -23.48 -1.96 -17.35
CA GLU A 5 -23.07 -0.65 -17.82
C GLU A 5 -22.16 -0.10 -16.72
N ILE A 6 -20.88 0.11 -17.05
CA ILE A 6 -19.96 0.78 -16.14
C ILE A 6 -20.41 2.24 -16.16
N GLU A 7 -21.19 2.60 -15.14
CA GLU A 7 -21.56 3.99 -14.85
C GLU A 7 -20.30 4.86 -14.85
N PRO A 8 -20.38 6.14 -15.27
CA PRO A 8 -19.23 6.98 -15.52
C PRO A 8 -18.30 6.96 -14.31
N SER A 9 -17.01 6.70 -14.57
CA SER A 9 -15.97 6.57 -13.55
C SER A 9 -16.13 7.66 -12.49
N GLU A 10 -16.58 7.29 -11.29
CA GLU A 10 -16.50 8.17 -10.13
C GLU A 10 -15.03 8.57 -10.04
N GLU A 11 -14.74 9.85 -10.29
CA GLU A 11 -13.37 10.35 -10.41
C GLU A 11 -12.73 10.28 -9.02
N LEU A 12 -11.89 9.26 -8.83
CA LEU A 12 -11.23 9.00 -7.57
C LEU A 12 -9.79 9.51 -7.66
N GLU A 13 -9.47 10.50 -6.83
CA GLU A 13 -8.12 11.04 -6.74
C GLU A 13 -7.38 10.36 -5.58
N VAL A 14 -6.24 9.72 -5.88
CA VAL A 14 -5.34 9.16 -4.87
C VAL A 14 -4.08 10.00 -4.79
N ARG A 15 -3.86 10.63 -3.63
CA ARG A 15 -2.61 11.34 -3.31
C ARG A 15 -1.80 10.49 -2.35
N VAL A 16 -0.56 10.17 -2.72
CA VAL A 16 0.37 9.42 -1.88
C VAL A 16 1.53 10.33 -1.47
N GLU A 17 1.75 10.45 -0.17
CA GLU A 17 2.88 11.15 0.42
C GLU A 17 3.82 10.13 1.08
N ILE A 18 4.98 9.91 0.48
CA ILE A 18 6.05 9.10 1.08
C ILE A 18 6.79 9.96 2.09
N ARG A 19 6.71 9.59 3.37
CA ARG A 19 7.33 10.32 4.49
C ARG A 19 8.61 9.67 4.98
N HIS A 20 8.76 8.38 4.73
CA HIS A 20 9.93 7.59 5.08
C HIS A 20 10.22 6.60 3.97
N LEU A 21 11.48 6.56 3.54
CA LEU A 21 11.99 5.62 2.56
C LEU A 21 13.43 5.29 2.95
N GLU A 22 13.67 4.04 3.35
CA GLU A 22 14.98 3.56 3.76
C GLU A 22 15.27 2.20 3.13
N GLY A 23 16.51 2.04 2.68
CA GLY A 23 17.06 0.75 2.27
C GLY A 23 18.41 0.56 2.94
N THR A 24 18.53 -0.50 3.74
CA THR A 24 19.73 -0.76 4.53
C THR A 24 20.24 -2.16 4.21
N ARG A 25 21.51 -2.23 3.77
CA ARG A 25 22.24 -3.48 3.69
C ARG A 25 22.67 -3.87 5.10
N ILE A 26 22.18 -5.00 5.58
CA ILE A 26 22.45 -5.51 6.92
C ILE A 26 23.41 -6.71 6.93
N GLY A 27 23.75 -7.24 5.75
CA GLY A 27 24.65 -8.37 5.64
C GLY A 27 25.13 -8.70 4.23
N ASN A 28 25.79 -9.85 4.13
CA ASN A 28 26.21 -10.47 2.88
C ASN A 28 25.88 -11.97 2.93
N THR A 29 25.74 -12.57 1.75
CA THR A 29 25.60 -14.02 1.59
C THR A 29 26.44 -14.44 0.39
N SER A 30 26.97 -15.65 0.42
CA SER A 30 27.64 -16.25 -0.74
C SER A 30 26.64 -16.77 -1.78
N ASP A 31 25.38 -16.94 -1.39
CA ASP A 31 24.30 -17.37 -2.26
C ASP A 31 23.09 -16.44 -2.11
N TYR A 32 22.95 -15.51 -3.06
CA TYR A 32 21.80 -14.61 -3.13
C TYR A 32 20.57 -15.27 -3.77
N SER A 33 20.73 -16.43 -4.41
CA SER A 33 19.63 -17.11 -5.11
C SER A 33 18.66 -17.82 -4.15
N SER A 34 19.12 -18.14 -2.93
CA SER A 34 18.29 -18.73 -1.87
C SER A 34 17.64 -17.71 -0.94
N VAL A 35 17.89 -16.40 -1.13
CA VAL A 35 17.31 -15.34 -0.30
C VAL A 35 15.80 -15.27 -0.52
N ARG A 36 15.05 -15.38 0.57
CA ARG A 36 13.61 -15.18 0.60
C ARG A 36 13.28 -13.79 1.10
N PHE A 37 12.22 -13.20 0.55
CA PHE A 37 11.70 -11.90 0.96
C PHE A 37 10.48 -12.13 1.84
N ASP A 38 10.53 -11.58 3.05
CA ASP A 38 9.37 -11.46 3.91
C ASP A 38 8.83 -10.04 3.76
N ILE A 39 7.59 -9.94 3.28
CA ILE A 39 6.91 -8.67 3.03
C ILE A 39 5.83 -8.50 4.09
N GLN A 40 5.87 -7.37 4.80
CA GLN A 40 4.86 -6.96 5.75
C GLN A 40 4.25 -5.64 5.27
N VAL A 41 2.92 -5.59 5.24
CA VAL A 41 2.15 -4.41 4.88
C VAL A 41 1.20 -4.10 6.02
N GLU A 42 1.17 -2.85 6.44
CA GLU A 42 0.23 -2.33 7.42
C GLU A 42 -0.43 -1.08 6.82
N MET A 43 -1.75 -1.03 6.86
CA MET A 43 -2.53 0.14 6.50
C MET A 43 -3.53 0.42 7.61
N LYS A 44 -3.71 1.68 7.94
CA LYS A 44 -4.61 2.10 8.99
C LYS A 44 -5.35 3.37 8.57
N GLU A 45 -6.67 3.35 8.76
CA GLU A 45 -7.48 4.56 8.64
C GLU A 45 -7.15 5.52 9.78
N GLU A 46 -6.69 6.71 9.43
CA GLU A 46 -6.41 7.78 10.40
C GLU A 46 -7.60 8.72 10.53
N GLU A 47 -8.27 9.02 9.41
CA GLU A 47 -9.37 9.98 9.36
C GLU A 47 -10.27 9.74 8.15
N ARG A 48 -11.58 9.95 8.34
CA ARG A 48 -12.58 9.95 7.27
C ARG A 48 -13.53 11.11 7.46
N ARG A 49 -13.65 11.98 6.45
CA ARG A 49 -14.51 13.18 6.46
C ARG A 49 -15.17 13.36 5.10
N GLY A 50 -16.46 13.06 5.03
CA GLY A 50 -17.21 13.15 3.78
C GLY A 50 -16.61 12.22 2.72
N GLU A 51 -16.14 12.82 1.64
CA GLU A 51 -15.52 12.15 0.48
C GLU A 51 -13.99 12.03 0.60
N GLU A 52 -13.41 12.43 1.73
CA GLU A 52 -11.98 12.29 2.00
C GLU A 52 -11.72 11.14 2.98
N LEU A 53 -10.86 10.21 2.57
CA LEU A 53 -10.29 9.16 3.40
C LEU A 53 -8.79 9.32 3.50
N THR A 54 -8.27 9.35 4.72
CA THR A 54 -6.85 9.34 5.00
C THR A 54 -6.42 8.00 5.61
N LEU A 55 -5.39 7.42 5.01
CA LEU A 55 -4.72 6.22 5.48
C LEU A 55 -3.27 6.51 5.83
N SER A 56 -2.77 5.94 6.91
CA SER A 56 -1.33 5.72 7.08
C SER A 56 -0.97 4.34 6.53
N PHE A 57 0.22 4.23 5.94
CA PHE A 57 0.73 2.95 5.47
C PHE A 57 2.19 2.75 5.87
N ARG A 58 2.53 1.49 6.08
CA ARG A 58 3.90 1.00 6.26
C ARG A 58 4.08 -0.26 5.44
N PHE A 59 5.17 -0.31 4.70
CA PHE A 59 5.61 -1.43 3.91
C PHE A 59 7.03 -1.77 4.32
N SER A 60 7.25 -2.99 4.81
CA SER A 60 8.54 -3.47 5.26
C SER A 60 8.90 -4.74 4.50
N ILE A 61 10.04 -4.72 3.79
CA ILE A 61 10.64 -5.91 3.20
C ILE A 61 11.86 -6.27 4.03
N SER A 62 11.92 -7.51 4.47
CA SER A 62 13.11 -8.11 5.06
C SER A 62 13.52 -9.36 4.31
N THR A 63 14.75 -9.81 4.53
CA THR A 63 15.31 -10.96 3.82
C THR A 63 15.69 -12.07 4.79
N LYS A 64 15.57 -13.32 4.34
CA LYS A 64 16.07 -14.52 5.03
C LYS A 64 17.02 -15.30 4.10
N PRO A 65 18.31 -15.47 4.47
CA PRO A 65 19.00 -14.86 5.61
C PRO A 65 19.05 -13.33 5.52
N PRO A 66 19.26 -12.61 6.64
CA PRO A 66 19.22 -11.15 6.67
C PRO A 66 20.39 -10.53 5.91
N VAL A 67 20.11 -9.98 4.73
CA VAL A 67 21.11 -9.30 3.87
C VAL A 67 20.71 -7.86 3.56
N ALA A 68 19.42 -7.58 3.49
CA ALA A 68 18.85 -6.25 3.29
C ALA A 68 17.50 -6.09 4.00
N LYS A 69 17.19 -4.84 4.34
CA LYS A 69 15.89 -4.39 4.84
C LYS A 69 15.47 -3.14 4.07
N PHE A 70 14.20 -3.07 3.69
CA PHE A 70 13.59 -1.90 3.08
C PHE A 70 12.37 -1.51 3.88
N GLU A 71 12.20 -0.21 4.11
CA GLU A 71 11.04 0.35 4.79
C GLU A 71 10.53 1.55 3.99
N VAL A 72 9.23 1.54 3.72
CA VAL A 72 8.51 2.66 3.10
C VAL A 72 7.33 2.96 4.00
N GLY A 73 7.16 4.22 4.36
CA GLY A 73 6.06 4.67 5.19
C GLY A 73 5.55 6.02 4.73
N GLY A 74 4.25 6.22 4.87
CA GLY A 74 3.63 7.42 4.36
C GLY A 74 2.16 7.56 4.72
N ARG A 75 1.55 8.53 4.06
CA ARG A 75 0.12 8.80 4.13
C ARG A 75 -0.46 8.73 2.72
N THR A 76 -1.64 8.15 2.61
CA THR A 76 -2.46 8.20 1.40
C THR A 76 -3.73 8.97 1.70
N ILE A 77 -4.11 9.88 0.82
CA ILE A 77 -5.37 10.61 0.86
C ILE A 77 -6.16 10.20 -0.39
N ILE A 78 -7.35 9.65 -0.19
CA ILE A 78 -8.27 9.25 -1.24
C ILE A 78 -9.43 10.24 -1.21
N LEU A 79 -9.70 10.87 -2.34
CA LEU A 79 -10.81 11.79 -2.54
C LEU A 79 -11.78 11.19 -3.55
N GLY A 80 -13.05 11.06 -3.17
CA GLY A 80 -14.11 10.60 -4.05
C GLY A 80 -15.33 10.06 -3.30
N PRO A 81 -16.39 9.67 -4.02
CA PRO A 81 -17.59 9.11 -3.42
C PRO A 81 -17.27 7.88 -2.54
N SER A 82 -18.03 7.70 -1.47
CA SER A 82 -17.77 6.62 -0.50
C SER A 82 -17.81 5.23 -1.14
N ARG A 83 -18.67 5.01 -2.15
CA ARG A 83 -18.77 3.74 -2.88
C ARG A 83 -17.50 3.42 -3.68
N ALA A 84 -16.98 4.36 -4.46
CA ALA A 84 -15.70 4.19 -5.14
C ALA A 84 -14.55 3.96 -4.16
N THR A 85 -14.54 4.69 -3.03
CA THR A 85 -13.48 4.53 -2.02
C THR A 85 -13.52 3.14 -1.40
N GLU A 86 -14.71 2.60 -1.06
CA GLU A 86 -14.86 1.25 -0.52
C GLU A 86 -14.40 0.19 -1.52
N ALA A 87 -14.74 0.32 -2.80
CA ALA A 87 -14.28 -0.60 -3.84
C ALA A 87 -12.75 -0.67 -3.99
N VAL A 88 -12.03 0.44 -3.75
CA VAL A 88 -10.56 0.47 -3.78
C VAL A 88 -9.93 -0.19 -2.54
N LEU A 89 -10.67 -0.23 -1.42
CA LEU A 89 -10.21 -0.85 -0.17
C LEU A 89 -10.60 -2.32 -0.04
N GLU A 90 -11.49 -2.81 -0.91
CA GLU A 90 -11.84 -4.22 -0.96
C GLU A 90 -10.59 -5.04 -1.26
N VAL A 91 -10.22 -5.90 -0.31
CA VAL A 91 -9.16 -6.90 -0.49
C VAL A 91 -9.74 -7.98 -1.38
N ASP A 92 -9.32 -8.02 -2.64
CA ASP A 92 -9.60 -9.15 -3.52
C ASP A 92 -8.86 -10.38 -2.96
N PRO A 93 -9.55 -11.49 -2.61
CA PRO A 93 -8.92 -12.69 -2.05
C PRO A 93 -8.00 -13.42 -3.03
#